data_AF-K1UHY1-F1
#
_entry.id   AF-K1UHY1-F1
#
_cell.length_a   1.000
_cell.length_b   1.000
_cell.length_c   1.000
_cell.angle_alpha   90.00
_cell.angle_beta   90.00
_cell.angle_gamma   90.00
#
_symmetry.space_group_name_H-M   'P 1'
#
loop_
_entity.id
_entity.type
_entity.pdbx_description
1 polymer ?
#
loop_
_entity_poly.entity_id
_entity_poly.type
_entity_poly.pdbx_seq_one_letter_code
_entity_poly.pdbx_strand_id
1 'polypeptide(L)'
;GIGFVPYSPLNRGFLGGMINEYTRFDTANDNRQTLPRFQPEAIRANTRIVEVLNAFGRTRGITTAQVALAWLLNRRPFIVPIPGTTKLSHLEENLRACDIVFTSEEVTELEKAVAAIPVVGSRYDALQESKIQK
;
A
#
# COMPACT_ATOMS: atom_id res chain seq x y z
N GLY A 1 0.00 18.56 -20.34
CA GLY A 1 -0.70 17.76 -19.31
C GLY A 1 0.04 17.89 -18.00
N ILE A 2 -0.61 17.55 -16.87
CA ILE A 2 -0.01 17.57 -15.53
C ILE A 2 0.23 16.12 -15.08
N GLY A 3 1.42 15.81 -14.57
CA GLY A 3 1.74 14.49 -14.00
C GLY A 3 1.26 14.36 -12.55
N PHE A 4 0.97 13.13 -12.11
CA PHE A 4 0.63 12.82 -10.72
C PHE A 4 1.63 11.83 -10.14
N VAL A 5 2.27 12.20 -9.02
CA VAL A 5 3.33 11.40 -8.39
C VAL A 5 2.87 10.95 -6.99
N PRO A 6 2.26 9.76 -6.86
CA PRO A 6 1.83 9.23 -5.56
C PRO A 6 3.02 8.99 -4.62
N TYR A 7 3.04 9.72 -3.50
CA TYR A 7 3.99 9.50 -2.40
C TYR A 7 3.51 8.37 -1.46
N SER A 8 4.47 7.55 -1.00
CA SER A 8 4.25 6.38 -0.14
C SER A 8 3.22 5.40 -0.72
N PRO A 9 3.40 4.93 -1.98
CA PRO A 9 2.43 4.09 -2.67
C PRO A 9 2.19 2.73 -1.96
N LEU A 10 3.18 2.24 -1.21
CA LEU A 10 3.09 0.99 -0.45
C LEU A 10 2.70 1.18 1.03
N ASN A 11 2.16 2.35 1.40
CA ASN A 11 1.75 2.70 2.77
C ASN A 11 2.85 2.38 3.81
N ARG A 12 4.05 2.95 3.63
CA ARG A 12 5.23 2.72 4.49
C ARG A 12 5.59 1.23 4.67
N GLY A 13 5.43 0.44 3.61
CA GLY A 13 5.75 -0.99 3.57
C GLY A 13 4.63 -1.91 4.03
N PHE A 14 3.51 -1.38 4.52
CA PHE A 14 2.37 -2.18 4.97
C PHE A 14 1.79 -3.06 3.85
N LEU A 15 1.64 -2.50 2.64
CA LEU A 15 1.08 -3.25 1.50
C LEU A 15 2.04 -4.32 0.95
N GLY A 16 3.30 -4.33 1.39
CA GLY A 16 4.24 -5.42 1.09
C GLY A 16 4.00 -6.68 1.90
N GLY A 17 3.09 -6.66 2.89
CA GLY A 17 2.63 -7.85 3.63
C GLY A 17 3.57 -8.41 4.69
N MET A 18 4.67 -7.71 5.00
CA MET A 18 5.63 -8.13 6.02
C MET A 18 5.34 -7.56 7.42
N ILE A 19 4.34 -6.68 7.56
CA ILE A 19 3.94 -6.06 8.83
C ILE A 19 2.70 -6.75 9.36
N ASN A 20 2.73 -7.15 10.64
CA ASN A 20 1.60 -7.73 11.38
C ASN A 20 1.46 -7.09 12.77
N GLU A 21 0.43 -7.47 13.53
CA GLU A 21 0.12 -6.87 14.84
C GLU A 21 1.22 -7.09 15.91
N TYR A 22 2.12 -8.04 15.69
CA TYR A 22 3.25 -8.33 16.56
C TYR A 22 4.53 -7.59 16.14
N THR A 23 4.50 -6.88 15.01
CA THR A 23 5.65 -6.11 14.54
C THR A 23 6.02 -5.05 15.58
N ARG A 24 7.31 -4.91 15.84
CA ARG A 24 7.87 -3.88 16.72
C ARG A 24 8.66 -2.91 15.86
N PHE A 25 8.34 -1.64 15.98
CA PHE A 25 9.04 -0.56 15.29
C PHE A 25 10.14 0.01 16.19
N ASP A 26 11.25 0.42 15.59
CA ASP A 26 12.35 1.07 16.32
C ASP A 26 11.88 2.44 16.83
N THR A 27 11.81 2.60 18.14
CA THR A 27 11.26 3.82 18.75
C THR A 27 12.14 5.05 18.53
N ALA A 28 13.43 4.87 18.22
CA ALA A 28 14.37 5.97 18.01
C ALA A 28 14.40 6.47 16.56
N ASN A 29 13.98 5.64 15.59
CA ASN A 29 14.14 5.94 14.15
C ASN A 29 12.92 5.60 13.28
N ASP A 30 11.80 5.19 13.88
CA ASP A 30 10.58 4.84 13.17
C ASP A 30 9.35 5.51 13.79
N ASN A 31 8.68 6.35 13.00
CA ASN A 31 7.48 7.05 13.43
C ASN A 31 6.19 6.26 13.24
N ARG A 32 6.23 5.04 12.66
CA ARG A 32 5.01 4.24 12.45
C ARG A 32 4.30 3.95 13.76
N GLN A 33 5.03 3.72 14.85
CA GLN A 33 4.44 3.44 16.16
C GLN A 33 3.50 4.55 16.70
N THR A 34 3.63 5.80 16.26
CA THR A 34 2.76 6.90 16.71
C THR A 34 1.53 7.08 15.81
N LEU A 35 1.52 6.44 14.64
CA LEU A 35 0.46 6.58 13.67
C LEU A 35 -0.72 5.65 14.03
N PRO A 36 -1.97 6.14 14.04
CA PRO A 36 -3.14 5.34 14.40
C PRO A 36 -3.30 4.06 13.56
N ARG A 37 -3.00 4.11 12.25
CA ARG A 37 -3.09 2.94 11.36
C ARG A 37 -2.07 1.83 11.59
N PHE A 38 -1.04 2.09 12.41
CA PHE A 38 0.02 1.15 12.76
C PHE A 38 -0.09 0.67 14.21
N GLN A 39 -1.21 0.95 14.89
CA GLN A 39 -1.56 0.30 16.15
C GLN A 39 -1.96 -1.17 15.91
N PRO A 40 -1.74 -2.09 16.87
CA PRO A 40 -2.00 -3.52 16.69
C PRO A 40 -3.41 -3.84 16.18
N GLU A 41 -4.43 -3.17 16.69
CA GLU A 41 -5.84 -3.37 16.30
C GLU A 41 -6.08 -2.90 14.86
N ALA A 42 -5.48 -1.77 14.48
CA ALA A 42 -5.58 -1.23 13.12
C ALA A 42 -4.82 -2.10 12.12
N ILE A 43 -3.63 -2.59 12.46
CA ILE A 43 -2.88 -3.53 11.63
C ILE A 43 -3.68 -4.82 11.43
N ARG A 44 -4.18 -5.43 12.51
CA ARG A 44 -5.00 -6.64 12.45
C ARG A 44 -6.22 -6.43 11.56
N ALA A 45 -6.86 -5.26 11.65
CA ALA A 45 -8.02 -4.96 10.82
C ALA A 45 -7.67 -4.76 9.34
N ASN A 46 -6.62 -3.98 9.07
CA ASN A 46 -6.22 -3.62 7.71
C ASN A 46 -5.47 -4.75 6.99
N THR A 47 -4.98 -5.77 7.70
CA THR A 47 -4.28 -6.93 7.10
C THR A 47 -5.15 -7.65 6.07
N ARG A 48 -6.47 -7.59 6.22
CA ARG A 48 -7.45 -8.06 5.22
C ARG A 48 -7.25 -7.45 3.83
N ILE A 49 -6.77 -6.20 3.74
CA ILE A 49 -6.44 -5.56 2.46
C ILE A 49 -5.27 -6.29 1.81
N VAL A 50 -4.22 -6.56 2.58
CA VAL A 50 -3.04 -7.32 2.11
C VAL A 50 -3.46 -8.72 1.68
N GLU A 51 -4.36 -9.37 2.42
CA GLU A 51 -4.89 -10.70 2.07
C GLU A 51 -5.60 -10.70 0.71
N VAL A 52 -6.41 -9.68 0.42
CA VAL A 52 -7.05 -9.51 -0.90
C VAL A 52 -5.99 -9.35 -2.00
N LEU A 53 -5.01 -8.47 -1.80
CA LEU A 53 -3.92 -8.27 -2.78
C LEU A 53 -3.13 -9.58 -2.99
N ASN A 54 -2.90 -10.33 -1.92
CA ASN A 54 -2.16 -11.58 -1.95
C ASN A 54 -2.95 -12.67 -2.69
N ALA A 55 -4.25 -12.79 -2.42
CA ALA A 55 -5.11 -13.75 -3.11
C ALA A 55 -5.16 -13.46 -4.62
N PHE A 56 -5.26 -12.17 -4.98
CA PHE A 56 -5.24 -11.73 -6.39
C PHE A 56 -3.89 -12.04 -7.06
N GLY A 57 -2.78 -11.67 -6.42
CA GLY A 57 -1.43 -11.81 -6.99
C GLY A 57 -0.89 -13.24 -7.02
N ARG A 58 -1.18 -14.05 -5.99
CA ARG A 58 -0.62 -15.41 -5.83
C ARG A 58 -0.95 -16.32 -7.01
N THR A 59 -2.16 -16.23 -7.54
CA THR A 59 -2.60 -17.03 -8.71
C THR A 59 -1.89 -16.63 -10.02
N ARG A 60 -1.24 -15.47 -10.02
CA ARG A 60 -0.57 -14.85 -11.18
C ARG A 60 0.96 -14.77 -11.03
N GLY A 61 1.51 -15.24 -9.91
CA GLY A 61 2.94 -15.10 -9.61
C GLY A 61 3.38 -13.66 -9.31
N ILE A 62 2.45 -12.80 -8.88
CA ILE A 62 2.67 -11.38 -8.60
C ILE A 62 2.65 -11.16 -7.08
N THR A 63 3.57 -10.37 -6.55
CA THR A 63 3.60 -10.06 -5.11
C THR A 63 2.58 -8.98 -4.72
N THR A 64 2.22 -8.89 -3.44
CA THR A 64 1.29 -7.87 -2.94
C THR A 64 1.75 -6.43 -3.24
N ALA A 65 3.05 -6.17 -3.13
CA ALA A 65 3.65 -4.89 -3.47
C ALA A 65 3.48 -4.58 -4.97
N GLN A 66 3.72 -5.57 -5.83
CA GLN A 66 3.52 -5.43 -7.26
C GLN A 66 2.06 -5.21 -7.62
N VAL A 67 1.10 -5.91 -6.99
CA VAL A 67 -0.34 -5.67 -7.22
C VAL A 67 -0.69 -4.23 -6.88
N ALA A 68 -0.23 -3.72 -5.73
CA ALA A 68 -0.50 -2.34 -5.31
C ALA A 68 0.09 -1.29 -6.27
N LEU A 69 1.32 -1.49 -6.73
CA LEU A 69 2.00 -0.59 -7.68
C LEU A 69 1.39 -0.67 -9.08
N ALA A 70 1.13 -1.88 -9.57
CA ALA A 70 0.49 -2.11 -10.86
C ALA A 70 -0.91 -1.49 -10.89
N TRP A 71 -1.69 -1.61 -9.81
CA TRP A 71 -3.00 -0.97 -9.73
C TRP A 71 -2.89 0.55 -9.93
N LEU A 72 -1.94 1.22 -9.28
CA LEU A 72 -1.68 2.65 -9.46
C LEU A 72 -1.31 3.01 -10.91
N LEU A 73 -0.40 2.24 -11.51
CA LEU A 73 0.07 2.45 -12.88
C LEU A 73 -1.04 2.26 -13.92
N ASN A 74 -1.97 1.34 -13.67
CA ASN A 74 -3.11 1.07 -14.55
C ASN A 74 -4.24 2.11 -14.42
N ARG A 75 -4.20 3.04 -13.44
CA ARG A 75 -5.26 4.04 -13.28
C ARG A 75 -5.26 5.06 -14.40
N ARG A 76 -4.12 5.68 -14.70
CA ARG A 76 -3.96 6.72 -15.73
C ARG A 76 -2.51 6.79 -16.18
N PRO A 77 -2.23 7.10 -17.47
CA PRO A 77 -0.87 7.10 -18.01
C PRO A 77 0.06 8.19 -17.42
N PHE A 78 -0.49 9.20 -16.74
CA PHE A 78 0.28 10.27 -16.11
C PHE A 78 0.62 10.00 -14.63
N ILE A 79 0.28 8.81 -14.11
CA ILE A 79 0.55 8.43 -12.73
C ILE A 79 1.91 7.72 -12.66
N VAL A 80 2.83 8.27 -11.87
CA VAL A 80 4.18 7.73 -11.68
C VAL A 80 4.44 7.59 -10.18
N PRO A 81 4.17 6.41 -9.56
CA PRO A 81 4.43 6.19 -8.14
C PRO A 81 5.93 6.22 -7.84
N ILE A 82 6.29 6.67 -6.64
CA ILE A 82 7.69 6.73 -6.17
C ILE A 82 7.91 5.73 -5.01
N PRO A 83 7.98 4.41 -5.30
CA PRO A 83 8.27 3.41 -4.27
C PRO A 83 9.72 3.55 -3.79
N GLY A 84 9.89 3.80 -2.48
CA GLY A 84 11.21 3.84 -1.86
C GLY A 84 11.71 2.46 -1.47
N THR A 85 13.00 2.20 -1.63
CA THR A 85 13.67 0.99 -1.12
C THR A 85 15.16 1.24 -0.90
N THR A 86 15.77 0.49 0.02
CA THR A 86 17.22 0.42 0.24
C THR A 86 17.84 -0.89 -0.23
N LYS A 87 17.03 -1.85 -0.69
CA LYS A 87 17.46 -3.18 -1.13
C LYS A 87 17.28 -3.34 -2.63
N LEU A 88 18.29 -3.90 -3.30
CA LEU A 88 18.27 -4.17 -4.74
C LEU A 88 17.13 -5.12 -5.13
N SER A 89 16.89 -6.18 -4.36
CA SER A 89 15.81 -7.13 -4.64
C SER A 89 14.42 -6.49 -4.67
N HIS A 90 14.15 -5.54 -3.77
CA HIS A 90 12.90 -4.79 -3.78
C HIS A 90 12.84 -3.79 -4.94
N LEU A 91 13.97 -3.24 -5.38
CA LEU A 91 14.02 -2.38 -6.57
C LEU A 91 13.61 -3.20 -7.81
N GLU A 92 14.22 -4.36 -7.99
CA GLU A 92 13.89 -5.29 -9.08
C GLU A 92 12.42 -5.74 -9.03
N GLU A 93 11.92 -6.07 -7.84
CA GLU A 93 10.50 -6.40 -7.63
C GLU A 93 9.58 -5.25 -8.05
N ASN A 94 9.86 -4.02 -7.59
CA ASN A 94 9.06 -2.84 -7.89
C ASN A 94 9.08 -2.49 -9.39
N LEU A 95 10.23 -2.63 -10.06
CA LEU A 95 10.36 -2.36 -11.49
C LEU A 95 9.47 -3.27 -12.34
N ARG A 96 9.38 -4.55 -11.97
CA ARG A 96 8.50 -5.52 -12.65
C ARG A 96 7.01 -5.19 -12.55
N ALA A 97 6.61 -4.31 -11.63
CA ALA A 97 5.22 -3.84 -11.56
C ALA A 97 4.80 -3.02 -12.81
N CYS A 98 5.77 -2.45 -13.54
CA CYS A 98 5.52 -1.70 -14.77
C CYS A 98 5.05 -2.58 -15.94
N ASP A 99 5.38 -3.87 -15.91
CA ASP A 99 5.02 -4.82 -16.96
C ASP A 99 3.63 -5.45 -16.74
N ILE A 100 2.98 -5.13 -15.62
CA ILE A 100 1.70 -5.72 -15.22
C ILE A 100 0.56 -4.82 -15.71
N VAL A 101 -0.23 -5.35 -16.63
CA VAL A 101 -1.44 -4.71 -17.14
C VAL A 101 -2.65 -5.50 -16.66
N PHE A 102 -3.57 -4.82 -15.97
CA PHE A 102 -4.81 -5.41 -15.51
C PHE A 102 -5.93 -5.15 -16.51
N THR A 103 -6.84 -6.10 -16.67
CA THR A 103 -8.08 -5.84 -17.40
C THR A 103 -9.00 -4.92 -16.60
N SER A 104 -9.96 -4.29 -17.25
CA SER A 104 -10.97 -3.46 -16.58
C SER A 104 -11.76 -4.25 -15.54
N GLU A 105 -12.03 -5.53 -15.84
CA GLU A 105 -12.73 -6.47 -14.95
C GLU A 105 -11.88 -6.77 -13.71
N GLU A 106 -10.59 -7.07 -13.89
CA GLU A 106 -9.66 -7.33 -12.79
C GLU A 106 -9.52 -6.12 -11.86
N VAL A 107 -9.39 -4.91 -12.41
CA VAL A 107 -9.35 -3.67 -11.63
C VAL A 107 -10.65 -3.51 -10.83
N THR A 108 -11.81 -3.75 -11.47
CA THR A 108 -13.12 -3.61 -10.83
C THR A 108 -13.31 -4.62 -9.69
N GLU A 109 -12.92 -5.87 -9.91
CA GLU A 109 -12.99 -6.94 -8.91
C GLU A 109 -12.11 -6.61 -7.70
N LEU A 110 -10.86 -6.22 -7.95
CA LEU A 110 -9.90 -5.86 -6.92
C LEU A 110 -10.39 -4.66 -6.09
N GLU A 111 -10.91 -3.62 -6.74
CA GLU A 111 -11.44 -2.44 -6.06
C GLU A 111 -12.67 -2.77 -5.23
N LYS A 112 -13.59 -3.59 -5.74
CA LYS A 112 -14.78 -4.01 -5.00
C LYS A 112 -14.39 -4.82 -3.76
N ALA A 113 -13.43 -5.73 -3.87
CA ALA A 113 -12.94 -6.52 -2.75
C ALA A 113 -12.26 -5.65 -1.68
N VAL A 114 -11.42 -4.69 -2.08
CA VAL A 114 -10.76 -3.77 -1.14
C VAL A 114 -11.76 -2.79 -0.51
N ALA A 115 -12.72 -2.26 -1.26
CA ALA A 115 -13.72 -1.31 -0.77
C ALA A 115 -14.66 -1.90 0.29
N ALA A 116 -14.84 -3.22 0.29
CA ALA A 116 -15.61 -3.93 1.32
C ALA A 116 -14.91 -3.96 2.70
N ILE A 117 -13.63 -3.59 2.77
CA ILE A 117 -12.82 -3.65 4.00
C ILE A 117 -12.76 -2.27 4.64
N PRO A 118 -13.32 -2.08 5.85
CA PRO A 118 -13.19 -0.83 6.59
C PRO A 118 -11.73 -0.57 6.93
N VAL A 119 -11.20 0.59 6.50
CA VAL A 119 -9.86 1.05 6.88
C VAL A 119 -9.91 1.59 8.30
N VAL A 120 -9.12 1.01 9.19
CA VAL A 120 -9.03 1.40 10.61
C VAL A 120 -7.77 2.21 10.86
N GLY A 121 -7.90 3.31 11.59
CA GLY A 121 -6.80 4.19 11.96
C GLY A 121 -6.52 5.27 10.91
N SER A 122 -6.46 6.50 11.39
CA SER A 122 -6.12 7.70 10.63
C SER A 122 -4.76 7.66 9.93
N ARG A 123 -4.59 8.54 8.94
CA ARG A 123 -3.31 8.74 8.24
C ARG A 123 -2.25 9.40 9.10
N TYR A 124 -2.70 10.31 9.92
CA TYR A 124 -1.87 11.15 10.75
C TYR A 124 -2.33 11.02 12.21
N ASP A 125 -1.46 11.42 13.13
CA ASP A 125 -1.89 11.59 14.51
C ASP A 125 -2.85 12.79 14.64
N ALA A 126 -3.54 12.89 15.77
CA ALA A 126 -4.55 13.94 15.99
C ALA A 126 -3.98 15.37 15.88
N LEU A 127 -2.69 15.56 16.22
CA LEU A 127 -2.02 16.86 16.15
C LEU A 127 -1.69 17.27 14.71
N GLN A 128 -1.37 16.30 13.86
CA GLN A 128 -1.15 16.50 12.44
C GLN A 128 -2.47 16.65 11.70
N GLU A 129 -3.52 15.89 12.07
CA GLU A 129 -4.86 16.05 11.50
C GLU A 129 -5.45 17.43 11.76
N SER A 130 -5.23 18.02 12.95
CA SER A 130 -5.72 19.36 13.26
C SER A 130 -5.11 20.48 12.41
N LYS A 131 -3.99 20.20 11.72
CA LYS A 131 -3.32 21.13 10.80
C LYS A 131 -3.78 21.00 9.36
N ILE A 132 -4.57 19.97 9.04
CA ILE A 132 -5.14 19.78 7.71
C ILE A 132 -6.47 20.52 7.66
N GLN A 133 -6.56 21.59 6.86
CA GLN A 133 -7.84 22.23 6.56
C GLN A 133 -8.72 21.20 5.84
N LYS A 134 -9.91 20.96 6.40
CA LYS A 134 -10.95 20.09 5.81
C LYS A 134 -11.68 20.79 4.68
#